data_AF-A0A915DMV7-F1
#
_entry.id   AF-A0A915DMV7-F1
#
_cell.length_a   1.000
_cell.length_b   1.000
_cell.length_c   1.000
_cell.angle_alpha   90.00
_cell.angle_beta   90.00
_cell.angle_gamma   90.00
#
_symmetry.space_group_name_H-M   'P 1'
#
loop_
_entity.id
_entity.type
_entity.pdbx_description
1 polymer ?
#
loop_
_entity_poly.entity_id
_entity_poly.type
_entity_poly.pdbx_seq_one_letter_code
_entity_poly.pdbx_strand_id
1 'polypeptide(L)'
;MPALSQPVSIFAPSGQPTRTVVYTAIIIVLSRFYLAYAMSYTNTAAERFKTYLKNSYISRGIYMSDSSVVWLWSMILNCFFIGIIVGNVVTPFFTDRLGRKTSAVIGICGMLLASVLETASIYFELPELYVMSRIFGAIMFCINATGWSLIIAEAVPCKLRGTCFFVAGVSFSATVLLGMVFGTDYLLGENLLMLIAFGLLPIIPCCFITLQIKESPKFLLLTRKDREGAKESLLFYQGNETSFEKFEEDTLKEEGSASHTSSIKIIKDLFYERHLRRAIILGVVALQLGPGVWSITTELLLAHFSLQKAQVFSSALFGSNFAAGCCGIFTIKYVSRRKLLFVTNGIHIMSLAAYITFDRLAVLCNLCLATVVC
;
A
#
# COMPACT_ATOMS: atom_id res chain seq x y z
N MET A 1 -17.36 37.72 20.91
CA MET A 1 -16.02 37.57 20.29
C MET A 1 -16.20 36.73 19.04
N PRO A 2 -15.87 37.21 17.83
CA PRO A 2 -15.96 36.38 16.63
C PRO A 2 -14.97 35.23 16.77
N ALA A 3 -15.44 34.01 16.52
CA ALA A 3 -14.58 32.83 16.47
C ALA A 3 -13.41 33.11 15.53
N LEU A 4 -12.18 32.98 16.05
CA LEU A 4 -10.96 33.01 15.27
C LEU A 4 -11.11 31.97 14.15
N SER A 5 -11.38 32.43 12.94
CA SER A 5 -11.31 31.62 11.74
C SER A 5 -9.91 31.04 11.68
N GLN A 6 -9.79 29.74 11.98
CA GLN A 6 -8.52 29.05 11.77
C GLN A 6 -8.09 29.30 10.33
N PRO A 7 -6.83 29.69 10.07
CA PRO A 7 -6.38 29.94 8.71
C PRO A 7 -6.65 28.67 7.92
N VAL A 8 -7.52 28.78 6.91
CA VAL A 8 -7.79 27.71 5.95
C VAL A 8 -6.41 27.27 5.45
N SER A 9 -6.02 26.04 5.76
CA SER A 9 -4.67 25.59 5.41
C SER A 9 -4.49 25.78 3.91
N ILE A 10 -3.31 26.24 3.49
CA ILE A 10 -2.99 26.48 2.07
C ILE A 10 -3.30 25.23 1.21
N PHE A 11 -3.30 24.05 1.85
CA PHE A 11 -3.56 22.75 1.27
C PHE A 11 -5.01 22.27 1.31
N ALA A 12 -5.97 23.05 1.83
CA ALA A 12 -7.37 22.63 1.89
C ALA A 12 -7.96 22.43 0.48
N PRO A 13 -8.55 21.27 0.15
CA PRO A 13 -9.12 21.01 -1.17
C PRO A 13 -10.40 21.83 -1.45
N SER A 14 -11.08 22.32 -0.40
CA SER A 14 -12.15 23.32 -0.45
C SER A 14 -13.28 23.02 -1.45
N GLY A 15 -13.61 21.74 -1.66
CA GLY A 15 -14.67 21.30 -2.56
C GLY A 15 -14.33 21.29 -4.04
N GLN A 16 -13.15 21.76 -4.47
CA GLN A 16 -12.79 21.72 -5.89
C GLN A 16 -12.38 20.29 -6.29
N PRO A 17 -13.00 19.68 -7.32
CA PRO A 17 -12.73 18.30 -7.69
C PRO A 17 -11.26 18.01 -8.00
N THR A 18 -10.61 18.89 -8.77
CA THR A 18 -9.21 18.75 -9.15
C THR A 18 -8.28 18.85 -7.95
N ARG A 19 -8.49 19.84 -7.08
CA ARG A 19 -7.68 20.01 -5.86
C ARG A 19 -7.84 18.83 -4.92
N THR A 20 -9.05 18.30 -4.77
CA THR A 20 -9.33 17.11 -3.93
C THR A 20 -8.58 15.89 -4.41
N VAL A 21 -8.62 15.60 -5.72
CA VAL A 21 -7.93 14.45 -6.30
C VAL A 21 -6.41 14.61 -6.20
N VAL A 22 -5.86 15.79 -6.53
CA VAL A 22 -4.42 16.06 -6.45
C VAL A 22 -3.92 15.98 -5.01
N TYR A 23 -4.64 16.58 -4.06
CA TYR A 23 -4.32 16.53 -2.64
C TYR A 23 -4.28 15.09 -2.12
N THR A 24 -5.32 14.32 -2.45
CA THR A 24 -5.41 12.90 -2.08
C THR A 24 -4.28 12.09 -2.73
N ALA A 25 -3.94 12.38 -3.99
CA ALA A 25 -2.84 11.73 -4.69
C ALA A 25 -1.50 11.97 -3.99
N ILE A 26 -1.17 13.23 -3.69
CA ILE A 26 0.09 13.61 -3.02
C ILE A 26 0.21 12.89 -1.68
N ILE A 27 -0.82 12.96 -0.86
CA ILE A 27 -0.83 12.31 0.45
C ILE A 27 -0.65 10.81 0.32
N ILE A 28 -1.36 10.16 -0.59
CA ILE A 28 -1.29 8.72 -0.73
C ILE A 28 0.08 8.27 -1.25
N VAL A 29 0.65 8.99 -2.23
CA VAL A 29 2.01 8.72 -2.72
C VAL A 29 3.00 8.79 -1.57
N LEU A 30 2.98 9.88 -0.80
CA LEU A 30 3.94 10.10 0.29
C LEU A 30 3.73 9.11 1.45
N SER A 31 2.48 8.89 1.85
CA SER A 31 2.14 8.02 3.00
C SER A 31 2.37 6.55 2.71
N ARG A 32 2.15 6.11 1.47
CA ARG A 32 2.39 4.71 1.07
C ARG A 32 3.82 4.47 0.59
N PHE A 33 4.65 5.51 0.54
CA PHE A 33 5.96 5.41 -0.08
C PHE A 33 6.83 4.34 0.57
N TYR A 34 6.98 4.43 1.89
CA TYR A 34 7.73 3.48 2.71
C TYR A 34 7.47 2.03 2.32
N LEU A 35 6.19 1.64 2.31
CA LEU A 35 5.82 0.26 2.09
C LEU A 35 6.04 -0.17 0.65
N ALA A 36 5.51 0.62 -0.29
CA ALA A 36 5.54 0.31 -1.70
C ALA A 36 6.98 0.20 -2.20
N TYR A 37 7.85 1.09 -1.72
CA TYR A 37 9.27 1.08 -1.99
C TYR A 37 9.97 -0.13 -1.36
N ALA A 38 9.72 -0.40 -0.07
CA ALA A 38 10.30 -1.53 0.67
C ALA A 38 9.92 -2.90 0.13
N MET A 39 8.72 -3.07 -0.44
CA MET A 39 8.34 -4.34 -1.04
C MET A 39 9.04 -4.64 -2.37
N SER A 40 9.51 -3.63 -3.11
CA SER A 40 10.15 -3.84 -4.40
C SER A 40 11.67 -3.84 -4.33
N TYR A 41 12.29 -2.87 -3.67
CA TYR A 41 13.75 -2.79 -3.66
C TYR A 41 14.39 -4.02 -3.03
N THR A 42 13.72 -4.66 -2.06
CA THR A 42 14.23 -5.87 -1.40
C THR A 42 14.30 -7.04 -2.37
N ASN A 43 13.38 -7.11 -3.33
CA ASN A 43 13.39 -8.17 -4.34
C ASN A 43 14.49 -7.92 -5.39
N THR A 44 14.72 -6.67 -5.78
CA THR A 44 15.75 -6.33 -6.77
C THR A 44 17.17 -6.43 -6.20
N ALA A 45 17.37 -5.98 -4.96
CA ALA A 45 18.66 -5.99 -4.26
C ALA A 45 18.87 -7.24 -3.38
N ALA A 46 18.15 -8.34 -3.65
CA ALA A 46 18.14 -9.55 -2.82
C ALA A 46 19.55 -10.13 -2.57
N GLU A 47 20.40 -10.18 -3.58
CA GLU A 47 21.78 -10.68 -3.47
C GLU A 47 22.65 -9.81 -2.54
N ARG A 48 22.42 -8.49 -2.56
CA ARG A 48 23.12 -7.56 -1.67
C ARG A 48 22.65 -7.73 -0.22
N PHE A 49 21.35 -7.95 0.01
CA PHE A 49 20.84 -8.30 1.33
C PHE A 49 21.39 -9.64 1.85
N LYS A 50 21.48 -10.68 1.01
CA LYS A 50 22.10 -11.96 1.39
C LYS A 50 23.57 -11.79 1.77
N THR A 51 24.30 -10.96 1.03
CA THR A 51 25.70 -10.61 1.34
C THR A 51 25.81 -9.87 2.68
N TYR A 52 24.94 -8.89 2.92
CA TYR A 52 24.83 -8.20 4.20
C TYR A 52 24.59 -9.17 5.36
N LEU A 53 23.66 -10.11 5.20
CA LEU A 53 23.39 -11.15 6.21
C LEU A 53 24.65 -11.98 6.47
N LYS A 54 25.29 -12.50 5.41
CA LYS A 54 26.49 -13.31 5.55
C LYS A 54 27.60 -12.57 6.30
N ASN A 55 27.88 -11.33 5.93
CA ASN A 55 28.91 -10.51 6.57
C ASN A 55 28.58 -10.18 8.04
N SER A 56 27.33 -9.86 8.35
CA SER A 56 26.88 -9.52 9.71
C SER A 56 27.04 -10.68 10.71
N TYR A 57 26.90 -11.93 10.26
CA TYR A 57 27.14 -13.09 11.12
C TYR A 57 28.62 -13.48 11.16
N ILE A 58 29.37 -13.31 10.06
CA ILE A 58 30.83 -13.52 10.04
C ILE A 58 31.51 -12.57 11.01
N SER A 59 31.11 -11.29 11.09
CA SER A 59 31.66 -10.33 12.05
C SER A 59 31.42 -10.72 13.51
N ARG A 60 30.44 -11.60 13.77
CA ARG A 60 30.13 -12.19 15.08
C ARG A 60 30.74 -13.58 15.28
N GLY A 61 31.59 -14.04 14.35
CA GLY A 61 32.23 -15.36 14.41
C GLY A 61 31.33 -16.54 14.02
N ILE A 62 30.17 -16.29 13.41
CA ILE A 62 29.21 -17.31 13.00
C ILE A 62 29.27 -17.49 11.48
N TYR A 63 29.67 -18.68 11.03
CA TYR A 63 29.68 -19.03 9.61
C TYR A 63 28.38 -19.71 9.21
N MET A 64 27.66 -19.12 8.26
CA MET A 64 26.42 -19.69 7.71
C MET A 64 26.68 -20.36 6.36
N SER A 65 26.05 -21.51 6.13
CA SER A 65 25.98 -22.11 4.79
C SER A 65 25.08 -21.27 3.88
N ASP A 66 25.31 -21.31 2.57
CA ASP A 66 24.52 -20.53 1.61
C ASP A 66 23.02 -20.91 1.65
N SER A 67 22.71 -22.19 1.90
CA SER A 67 21.32 -22.63 2.12
C SER A 67 20.68 -21.96 3.34
N SER A 68 21.43 -21.79 4.43
CA SER A 68 20.92 -21.14 5.65
C SER A 68 20.64 -19.65 5.40
N VAL A 69 21.51 -18.98 4.64
CA VAL A 69 21.32 -17.58 4.23
C VAL A 69 20.05 -17.42 3.40
N VAL A 70 19.81 -18.33 2.45
CA VAL A 70 18.58 -18.30 1.62
C VAL A 70 17.34 -18.47 2.49
N TRP A 71 17.30 -19.46 3.39
CA TRP A 71 16.16 -19.67 4.29
C TRP A 71 15.91 -18.47 5.21
N LEU A 72 16.98 -17.90 5.77
CA LEU A 72 16.89 -16.71 6.60
C LEU A 72 16.37 -15.52 5.80
N TRP A 73 16.88 -15.30 4.57
CA TRP A 73 16.39 -14.24 3.70
C TRP A 73 14.91 -14.43 3.34
N SER A 74 14.48 -15.65 3.01
CA SER A 74 13.07 -15.95 2.79
C SER A 74 12.21 -15.67 4.02
N MET A 75 12.69 -15.98 5.23
CA MET A 75 11.99 -15.62 6.47
C MET A 75 11.88 -14.09 6.61
N ILE A 76 12.97 -13.36 6.37
CA ILE A 76 13.01 -11.90 6.46
C ILE A 76 12.06 -11.25 5.45
N LEU A 77 11.99 -11.75 4.22
CA LEU A 77 11.03 -11.28 3.23
C LEU A 77 9.58 -11.50 3.69
N ASN A 78 9.29 -12.66 4.28
CA ASN A 78 7.92 -13.03 4.67
C ASN A 78 7.46 -12.50 6.03
N CYS A 79 8.37 -12.08 6.92
CA CYS A 79 7.99 -11.52 8.23
C CYS A 79 7.08 -10.29 8.10
N PHE A 80 7.19 -9.59 6.97
CA PHE A 80 6.33 -8.48 6.59
C PHE A 80 4.84 -8.83 6.61
N PHE A 81 4.45 -10.01 6.13
CA PHE A 81 3.05 -10.46 6.12
C PHE A 81 2.50 -10.69 7.53
N ILE A 82 3.36 -11.12 8.47
CA ILE A 82 2.98 -11.27 9.88
C ILE A 82 2.56 -9.90 10.43
N GLY A 83 3.35 -8.86 10.15
CA GLY A 83 3.04 -7.50 10.56
C GLY A 83 1.75 -6.97 9.94
N ILE A 84 1.43 -7.30 8.68
CA ILE A 84 0.13 -6.96 8.07
C ILE A 84 -1.03 -7.64 8.80
N ILE A 85 -0.91 -8.93 9.13
CA ILE A 85 -1.97 -9.67 9.83
C ILE A 85 -2.24 -9.04 11.19
N VAL A 86 -1.19 -8.81 11.97
CA VAL A 86 -1.29 -8.15 13.29
C VAL A 86 -1.85 -6.73 13.14
N GLY A 87 -1.35 -5.98 12.16
CA GLY A 87 -1.80 -4.63 11.84
C GLY A 87 -3.30 -4.57 11.58
N ASN A 88 -3.83 -5.47 10.74
CA ASN A 88 -5.27 -5.51 10.44
C ASN A 88 -6.14 -5.84 11.66
N VAL A 89 -5.65 -6.66 12.60
CA VAL A 89 -6.37 -6.95 13.85
C VAL A 89 -6.41 -5.74 14.77
N VAL A 90 -5.32 -4.97 14.82
CA VAL A 90 -5.15 -3.84 15.74
C VAL A 90 -5.75 -2.54 15.18
N THR A 91 -5.74 -2.35 13.86
CA THR A 91 -6.22 -1.13 13.18
C THR A 91 -7.59 -0.63 13.62
N PRO A 92 -8.65 -1.47 13.75
CA PRO A 92 -9.97 -1.01 14.18
C PRO A 92 -9.96 -0.30 15.54
N PHE A 93 -9.11 -0.72 16.47
CA PHE A 93 -8.95 -0.04 17.76
C PHE A 93 -8.53 1.42 17.57
N PHE A 94 -7.58 1.67 16.67
CA PHE A 94 -7.10 3.02 16.37
C PHE A 94 -8.17 3.82 15.61
N THR A 95 -8.74 3.27 14.54
CA THR A 95 -9.64 4.01 13.66
C THR A 95 -10.97 4.35 14.32
N ASP A 96 -11.49 3.44 15.13
CA ASP A 96 -12.84 3.55 15.69
C ASP A 96 -12.84 4.27 17.04
N ARG A 97 -11.76 4.17 17.83
CA ARG A 97 -11.65 4.86 19.13
C ARG A 97 -10.91 6.19 19.05
N LEU A 98 -9.77 6.24 18.37
CA LEU A 98 -8.90 7.42 18.35
C LEU A 98 -9.25 8.39 17.21
N GLY A 99 -9.83 7.86 16.13
CA GLY A 99 -10.20 8.64 14.94
C GLY A 99 -9.34 8.30 13.73
N ARG A 100 -9.76 8.75 12.55
CA ARG A 100 -9.17 8.38 11.26
C ARG A 100 -7.89 9.19 11.02
N LYS A 101 -7.92 10.49 11.29
CA LYS A 101 -6.73 11.37 11.27
C LYS A 101 -5.72 10.90 12.29
N THR A 102 -6.14 10.66 13.54
CA THR A 102 -5.22 10.22 14.60
C THR A 102 -4.52 8.92 14.22
N SER A 103 -5.26 7.97 13.64
CA SER A 103 -4.68 6.73 13.10
C SER A 103 -3.68 6.99 11.98
N ALA A 104 -4.01 7.88 11.04
CA ALA A 104 -3.10 8.26 9.96
C ALA A 104 -1.78 8.87 10.50
N VAL A 105 -1.86 9.77 11.48
CA VAL A 105 -0.69 10.40 12.14
C VAL A 105 0.16 9.36 12.89
N ILE A 106 -0.46 8.53 13.74
CA ILE A 106 0.25 7.49 14.49
C ILE A 106 0.96 6.55 13.52
N GLY A 107 0.25 6.10 12.49
CA GLY A 107 0.81 5.20 11.50
C GLY A 107 1.99 5.81 10.73
N ILE A 108 1.89 7.07 10.25
CA ILE A 108 3.00 7.67 9.49
C ILE A 108 4.23 7.96 10.37
N CYS A 109 4.03 8.40 11.62
CA CYS A 109 5.13 8.58 12.57
C CYS A 109 5.77 7.23 12.97
N GLY A 110 4.95 6.19 13.14
CA GLY A 110 5.42 4.83 13.37
C GLY A 110 6.22 4.27 12.19
N MET A 111 5.79 4.53 10.96
CA MET A 111 6.52 4.15 9.74
C MET A 111 7.85 4.92 9.61
N LEU A 112 7.89 6.21 10.00
CA LEU A 112 9.13 6.97 10.07
C LEU A 112 10.12 6.31 11.04
N LEU A 113 9.66 5.97 12.24
CA LEU A 113 10.48 5.26 13.22
C LEU A 113 10.95 3.90 12.68
N ALA A 114 10.06 3.12 12.06
CA ALA A 114 10.41 1.85 11.44
C ALA A 114 11.52 2.01 10.39
N SER A 115 11.41 3.00 9.51
CA SER A 115 12.40 3.27 8.46
C SER A 115 13.75 3.74 9.03
N VAL A 116 13.75 4.51 10.13
CA VAL A 116 14.98 4.88 10.85
C VAL A 116 15.63 3.63 11.46
N LEU A 117 14.84 2.75 12.09
CA LEU A 117 15.34 1.50 12.65
C LEU A 117 15.87 0.54 11.57
N GLU A 118 15.22 0.47 10.41
CA GLU A 118 15.73 -0.28 9.24
C GLU A 118 17.08 0.28 8.78
N THR A 119 17.20 1.59 8.65
CA THR A 119 18.46 2.23 8.23
C THR A 119 19.56 1.97 9.26
N ALA A 120 19.26 2.12 10.54
CA ALA A 120 20.18 1.83 11.64
C ALA A 120 20.59 0.36 11.67
N SER A 121 19.68 -0.57 11.37
CA SER A 121 19.97 -1.99 11.34
C SER A 121 21.05 -2.35 10.32
N ILE A 122 21.05 -1.72 9.14
CA ILE A 122 22.09 -1.90 8.13
C ILE A 122 23.40 -1.27 8.58
N TYR A 123 23.35 -0.07 9.16
CA TYR A 123 24.55 0.64 9.63
C TYR A 123 25.29 -0.12 10.74
N PHE A 124 24.55 -0.71 11.68
CA PHE A 124 25.11 -1.45 12.82
C PHE A 124 25.25 -2.97 12.59
N GLU A 125 24.96 -3.47 11.39
CA GLU A 125 25.01 -4.92 11.07
C GLU A 125 24.13 -5.77 12.02
N LEU A 126 22.90 -5.31 12.25
CA LEU A 126 21.91 -5.94 13.13
C LEU A 126 20.71 -6.49 12.34
N PRO A 127 20.81 -7.70 11.73
CA PRO A 127 19.70 -8.28 10.98
C PRO A 127 18.46 -8.56 11.83
N GLU A 128 18.60 -8.78 13.13
CA GLU A 128 17.46 -8.95 14.04
C GLU A 128 16.64 -7.66 14.16
N LEU A 129 17.33 -6.51 14.25
CA LEU A 129 16.69 -5.20 14.27
C LEU A 129 15.95 -4.95 12.95
N TYR A 130 16.53 -5.35 11.81
CA TYR A 130 15.90 -5.24 10.49
C TYR A 130 14.57 -6.00 10.43
N VAL A 131 14.50 -7.21 10.99
CA VAL A 131 13.25 -7.99 11.05
C VAL A 131 12.21 -7.30 11.93
N MET A 132 12.62 -6.84 13.12
CA MET A 132 11.71 -6.18 14.05
C MET A 132 11.15 -4.88 13.44
N SER A 133 11.99 -4.09 12.78
CA SER A 133 11.57 -2.86 12.12
C SER A 133 10.62 -3.10 10.96
N ARG A 134 10.83 -4.16 10.16
CA ARG A 134 9.91 -4.57 9.07
C ARG A 134 8.52 -4.95 9.59
N ILE A 135 8.46 -5.75 10.65
CA ILE A 135 7.19 -6.15 11.28
C ILE A 135 6.47 -4.92 11.84
N PHE A 136 7.20 -4.08 12.58
CA PHE A 136 6.65 -2.86 13.17
C PHE A 136 6.15 -1.88 12.10
N GLY A 137 6.94 -1.65 11.05
CA GLY A 137 6.58 -0.80 9.93
C GLY A 137 5.34 -1.29 9.17
N ALA A 138 5.19 -2.61 9.01
CA ALA A 138 4.00 -3.22 8.40
C ALA A 138 2.73 -2.97 9.25
N ILE A 139 2.81 -3.11 10.57
CA ILE A 139 1.70 -2.81 11.49
C ILE A 139 1.30 -1.34 11.36
N MET A 140 2.28 -0.43 11.40
CA MET A 140 2.05 1.02 11.33
C MET A 140 1.50 1.44 9.96
N PHE A 141 1.94 0.79 8.89
CA PHE A 141 1.36 0.95 7.56
C PHE A 141 -0.12 0.58 7.53
N CYS A 142 -0.55 -0.54 8.12
CA CYS A 142 -1.95 -0.94 8.14
C CYS A 142 -2.84 0.10 8.84
N ILE A 143 -2.36 0.66 9.96
CA ILE A 143 -3.05 1.72 10.71
C ILE A 143 -3.13 2.99 9.85
N ASN A 144 -2.02 3.40 9.23
CA ASN A 144 -1.97 4.58 8.37
C ASN A 144 -2.89 4.45 7.13
N ALA A 145 -2.74 3.36 6.39
CA ALA A 145 -3.44 3.12 5.13
C ALA A 145 -4.95 3.02 5.33
N THR A 146 -5.40 2.41 6.42
CA THR A 146 -6.82 2.34 6.76
C THR A 146 -7.34 3.70 7.20
N GLY A 147 -6.60 4.45 8.02
CA GLY A 147 -6.95 5.82 8.40
C GLY A 147 -7.20 6.70 7.17
N TRP A 148 -6.28 6.70 6.20
CA TRP A 148 -6.44 7.44 4.94
C TRP A 148 -7.60 6.92 4.08
N SER A 149 -7.77 5.60 3.98
CA SER A 149 -8.86 5.02 3.19
C SER A 149 -10.23 5.40 3.76
N LEU A 150 -10.36 5.46 5.08
CA LEU A 150 -11.58 5.92 5.75
C LEU A 150 -11.80 7.42 5.56
N ILE A 151 -10.77 8.26 5.63
CA ILE A 151 -10.89 9.70 5.31
C ILE A 151 -11.42 9.89 3.89
N ILE A 152 -10.90 9.14 2.91
CA ILE A 152 -11.39 9.22 1.53
C ILE A 152 -12.84 8.72 1.43
N ALA A 153 -13.17 7.62 2.12
CA ALA A 153 -14.51 7.05 2.09
C ALA A 153 -15.56 7.94 2.77
N GLU A 154 -15.19 8.64 3.85
CA GLU A 154 -16.12 9.39 4.69
C GLU A 154 -16.15 10.88 4.35
N ALA A 155 -15.02 11.50 3.98
CA ALA A 155 -14.91 12.93 3.79
C ALA A 155 -14.96 13.39 2.33
N VAL A 156 -14.49 12.60 1.36
CA VAL A 156 -14.49 12.97 -0.06
C VAL A 156 -15.90 12.80 -0.66
N PRO A 157 -16.37 13.71 -1.54
CA PRO A 157 -17.67 13.58 -2.20
C PRO A 157 -17.81 12.26 -2.97
N CYS A 158 -18.99 11.62 -2.90
CA CYS A 158 -19.23 10.28 -3.46
C CYS A 158 -18.83 10.15 -4.94
N LYS A 159 -19.00 11.21 -5.72
CA LYS A 159 -18.64 11.27 -7.16
C LYS A 159 -17.14 11.12 -7.42
N LEU A 160 -16.27 11.50 -6.47
CA LEU A 160 -14.82 11.52 -6.61
C LEU A 160 -14.10 10.35 -5.91
N ARG A 161 -14.78 9.67 -4.97
CA ARG A 161 -14.19 8.57 -4.18
C ARG A 161 -13.55 7.50 -5.06
N GLY A 162 -14.26 7.06 -6.10
CA GLY A 162 -13.76 6.03 -7.02
C GLY A 162 -12.47 6.43 -7.73
N THR A 163 -12.37 7.69 -8.18
CA THR A 163 -11.16 8.23 -8.80
C THR A 163 -10.02 8.33 -7.79
N CYS A 164 -10.30 8.79 -6.56
CA CYS A 164 -9.28 8.89 -5.50
C CYS A 164 -8.68 7.51 -5.15
N PHE A 165 -9.50 6.48 -5.00
CA PHE A 165 -9.01 5.11 -4.78
C PHE A 165 -8.26 4.54 -5.98
N PHE A 166 -8.65 4.89 -7.20
CA PHE A 166 -7.92 4.45 -8.39
C PHE A 166 -6.54 5.11 -8.47
N VAL A 167 -6.47 6.43 -8.26
CA VAL A 167 -5.19 7.16 -8.19
C VAL A 167 -4.30 6.59 -7.09
N ALA A 168 -4.88 6.24 -5.93
CA ALA A 168 -4.16 5.57 -4.85
C ALA A 168 -3.45 4.27 -5.30
N GLY A 169 -4.11 3.47 -6.15
CA GLY A 169 -3.54 2.25 -6.72
C GLY A 169 -2.42 2.54 -7.72
N VAL A 170 -2.62 3.49 -8.64
CA VAL A 170 -1.60 3.88 -9.62
C VAL A 170 -0.36 4.48 -8.94
N SER A 171 -0.55 5.33 -7.93
CA SER A 171 0.51 5.90 -7.10
C SER A 171 1.33 4.83 -6.38
N PHE A 172 0.67 3.78 -5.91
CA PHE A 172 1.35 2.64 -5.30
C PHE A 172 2.19 1.89 -6.33
N SER A 173 1.65 1.58 -7.52
CA SER A 173 2.40 0.97 -8.62
C SER A 173 3.59 1.82 -9.08
N ALA A 174 3.43 3.15 -9.13
CA ALA A 174 4.52 4.07 -9.46
C ALA A 174 5.67 3.96 -8.45
N THR A 175 5.33 3.88 -7.16
CA THR A 175 6.34 3.80 -6.10
C THR A 175 7.06 2.45 -6.09
N VAL A 176 6.32 1.37 -6.35
CA VAL A 176 6.90 0.04 -6.53
C VAL A 176 7.90 0.04 -7.69
N LEU A 177 7.54 0.64 -8.82
CA LEU A 177 8.44 0.81 -9.95
C LEU A 177 9.70 1.60 -9.55
N LEU A 178 9.56 2.69 -8.78
CA LEU A 178 10.72 3.41 -8.26
C LEU A 178 11.62 2.52 -7.41
N GLY A 179 11.05 1.70 -6.51
CA GLY A 179 11.85 0.76 -5.72
C GLY A 179 12.53 -0.33 -6.54
N MET A 180 11.89 -0.82 -7.61
CA MET A 180 12.54 -1.75 -8.56
C MET A 180 13.73 -1.06 -9.26
N VAL A 181 13.53 0.14 -9.79
CA VAL A 181 14.57 0.89 -10.49
C VAL A 181 15.74 1.23 -9.57
N PHE A 182 15.47 1.84 -8.42
CA PHE A 182 16.52 2.20 -7.47
C PHE A 182 17.21 0.99 -6.84
N GLY A 183 16.50 -0.14 -6.69
CA GLY A 183 17.04 -1.39 -6.18
C GLY A 183 18.00 -2.10 -7.14
N THR A 184 18.14 -1.64 -8.39
CA THR A 184 19.14 -2.18 -9.33
C THR A 184 20.57 -1.81 -8.92
N ASP A 185 21.53 -2.67 -9.26
CA ASP A 185 22.95 -2.44 -8.98
C ASP A 185 23.51 -1.21 -9.73
N TYR A 186 22.84 -0.74 -10.80
CA TYR A 186 23.24 0.47 -11.51
C TYR A 186 22.93 1.77 -10.75
N LEU A 187 22.01 1.73 -9.77
CA LEU A 187 21.58 2.91 -9.03
C LEU A 187 21.96 2.79 -7.55
N LEU A 188 21.01 2.48 -6.67
CA LEU A 188 21.24 2.42 -5.22
C LEU A 188 21.41 1.00 -4.70
N GLY A 189 21.16 -0.03 -5.53
CA GLY A 189 21.20 -1.44 -5.11
C GLY A 189 22.52 -1.86 -4.48
N GLU A 190 23.66 -1.30 -4.91
CA GLU A 190 24.97 -1.61 -4.32
C GLU A 190 25.14 -1.08 -2.89
N ASN A 191 24.51 0.05 -2.56
CA ASN A 191 24.60 0.67 -1.25
C ASN A 191 23.25 0.57 -0.52
N LEU A 192 23.08 -0.53 0.21
CA LEU A 192 21.86 -0.80 0.99
C LEU A 192 21.49 0.34 1.94
N LEU A 193 22.47 1.01 2.53
CA LEU A 193 22.21 2.12 3.45
C LEU A 193 21.57 3.31 2.72
N MET A 194 22.12 3.70 1.56
CA MET A 194 21.52 4.76 0.74
C MET A 194 20.16 4.34 0.16
N LEU A 195 20.04 3.09 -0.27
CA LEU A 195 18.78 2.53 -0.78
C LEU A 195 17.66 2.65 0.25
N ILE A 196 17.88 2.18 1.47
CA ILE A 196 16.85 2.25 2.54
C ILE A 196 16.63 3.70 2.98
N ALA A 197 17.69 4.49 3.15
CA ALA A 197 17.59 5.88 3.58
C ALA A 197 16.78 6.75 2.59
N PHE A 198 16.80 6.42 1.29
CA PHE A 198 15.96 7.10 0.30
C PHE A 198 14.47 6.99 0.62
N GLY A 199 14.05 5.88 1.26
CA GLY A 199 12.70 5.68 1.77
C GLY A 199 12.24 6.71 2.79
N LEU A 200 13.16 7.35 3.53
CA LEU A 200 12.85 8.36 4.55
C LEU A 200 12.40 9.69 3.94
N LEU A 201 12.92 10.03 2.75
CA LEU A 201 12.76 11.35 2.15
C LEU A 201 11.28 11.74 1.95
N PRO A 202 10.39 10.84 1.49
CA PRO A 202 8.96 11.16 1.32
C PRO A 202 8.14 11.11 2.62
N ILE A 203 8.60 10.35 3.63
CA ILE A 203 7.86 10.16 4.89
C ILE A 203 7.90 11.44 5.75
N ILE A 204 9.06 12.09 5.83
CA ILE A 204 9.27 13.31 6.63
C ILE A 204 8.25 14.42 6.27
N PRO A 205 8.14 14.88 5.01
CA PRO A 205 7.12 15.87 4.64
C PRO A 205 5.69 15.32 4.82
N CYS A 206 5.48 14.01 4.64
CA CYS A 206 4.18 13.39 4.88
C CYS A 206 3.70 13.56 6.32
N CYS A 207 4.59 13.41 7.31
CA CYS A 207 4.26 13.64 8.72
C CYS A 207 3.69 15.05 8.93
N PHE A 208 4.34 16.08 8.39
CA PHE A 208 3.88 17.47 8.51
C PHE A 208 2.55 17.72 7.80
N ILE A 209 2.38 17.19 6.58
CA ILE A 209 1.14 17.33 5.81
C ILE A 209 -0.02 16.63 6.53
N THR A 210 0.21 15.43 7.08
CA THR A 210 -0.81 14.64 7.78
C THR A 210 -1.29 15.34 9.06
N LEU A 211 -0.44 16.11 9.74
CA LEU A 211 -0.84 16.90 10.92
C LEU A 211 -1.84 18.01 10.59
N GLN A 212 -1.78 18.57 9.38
CA GLN A 212 -2.59 19.71 8.95
C GLN A 212 -4.01 19.33 8.49
N ILE A 213 -4.33 18.05 8.39
CA ILE A 213 -5.65 17.60 7.91
C ILE A 213 -6.71 17.73 9.00
N LYS A 214 -7.99 17.74 8.62
CA LYS A 214 -9.09 17.67 9.60
C LYS A 214 -9.49 16.20 9.83
N GLU A 215 -10.09 15.90 10.97
CA GLU A 215 -10.60 14.56 11.26
C GLU A 215 -11.86 14.28 10.41
N SER A 216 -12.21 13.03 10.16
CA SER A 216 -13.39 12.66 9.37
C SER A 216 -14.66 13.33 9.91
N PRO A 217 -15.48 13.99 9.05
CA PRO A 217 -16.72 14.63 9.48
C PRO A 217 -17.71 13.59 10.04
N LYS A 218 -17.71 12.36 9.49
CA LYS A 218 -18.56 11.27 9.97
C LYS A 218 -18.15 10.78 11.36
N PHE A 219 -16.85 10.67 11.62
CA PHE A 219 -16.35 10.30 12.95
C PHE A 219 -16.68 11.36 14.02
N LEU A 220 -16.49 12.63 13.67
CA LEU A 220 -16.80 13.74 14.58
C LEU A 220 -18.29 13.75 14.94
N LEU A 221 -19.16 13.54 13.95
CA LEU A 221 -20.60 13.56 14.14
C LEU A 221 -21.12 12.36 14.95
N LEU A 222 -20.75 11.13 14.56
CA LEU A 222 -21.31 9.91 15.17
C LEU A 222 -20.61 9.53 16.48
N THR A 223 -19.27 9.53 16.49
CA THR A 223 -18.50 9.02 17.63
C THR A 223 -18.19 10.09 18.66
N ARG A 224 -17.77 11.28 18.21
CA ARG A 224 -17.43 12.40 19.12
C ARG A 224 -18.62 13.28 19.48
N LYS A 225 -19.75 13.16 18.76
CA LYS A 225 -20.94 14.02 18.90
C LYS A 225 -20.61 15.52 18.79
N ASP A 226 -19.59 15.85 18.01
CA ASP A 226 -19.10 17.21 17.78
C ASP A 226 -19.64 17.72 16.43
N ARG A 227 -20.77 18.42 16.49
CA ARG A 227 -21.47 18.94 15.32
C ARG A 227 -20.72 20.09 14.65
N GLU A 228 -20.11 20.98 15.44
CA GLU A 228 -19.36 22.13 14.94
C GLU A 228 -18.07 21.69 14.25
N GLY A 229 -17.31 20.79 14.88
CA GLY A 229 -16.12 20.21 14.28
C GLY A 229 -16.43 19.40 13.01
N ALA A 230 -17.54 18.66 12.98
CA ALA A 230 -17.99 17.97 11.79
C ALA A 230 -18.29 18.93 10.63
N LYS A 231 -18.93 20.08 10.92
CA LYS A 231 -19.20 21.13 9.93
C LYS A 231 -17.92 21.75 9.38
N GLU A 232 -16.96 22.09 10.24
CA GLU A 232 -15.66 22.59 9.80
C GLU A 232 -14.91 21.58 8.93
N SER A 233 -14.91 20.31 9.33
CA SER A 233 -14.27 19.24 8.55
C SER A 233 -14.92 19.06 7.19
N LEU A 234 -16.26 19.08 7.13
CA LEU A 234 -16.98 18.99 5.86
C LEU A 234 -16.63 20.16 4.94
N LEU A 235 -16.57 21.38 5.48
CA LEU A 235 -16.15 22.57 4.73
C LEU A 235 -14.69 22.46 4.23
N PHE A 236 -13.79 21.88 5.04
CA PHE A 236 -12.40 21.67 4.64
C PHE A 236 -12.27 20.75 3.42
N TYR A 237 -13.02 19.63 3.41
CA TYR A 237 -12.93 18.63 2.35
C TYR A 237 -13.82 18.94 1.13
N GLN A 238 -15.05 19.36 1.36
CA GLN A 238 -16.10 19.51 0.33
C GLN A 238 -16.48 20.97 0.04
N GLY A 239 -15.94 21.94 0.79
CA GLY A 239 -16.32 23.35 0.64
C GLY A 239 -17.82 23.53 0.86
N ASN A 240 -18.43 24.44 0.09
CA ASN A 240 -19.87 24.73 0.16
C ASN A 240 -20.71 23.85 -0.79
N GLU A 241 -20.16 22.80 -1.41
CA GLU A 241 -20.92 21.95 -2.35
C GLU A 241 -22.03 21.16 -1.64
N THR A 242 -21.79 20.71 -0.41
CA THR A 242 -22.72 19.89 0.37
C THR A 242 -23.20 20.68 1.57
N SER A 243 -24.51 20.89 1.68
CA SER A 243 -25.12 21.44 2.90
C SER A 243 -24.88 20.47 4.07
N PHE A 244 -24.44 21.03 5.19
CA PHE A 244 -24.13 20.25 6.38
C PHE A 244 -25.37 19.51 6.90
N GLU A 245 -26.55 20.13 6.81
CA GLU A 245 -27.83 19.56 7.23
C GLU A 245 -28.14 18.28 6.45
N LYS A 246 -27.94 18.30 5.13
CA LYS A 246 -28.13 17.11 4.29
C LYS A 246 -27.13 16.01 4.63
N PHE A 247 -25.86 16.37 4.81
CA PHE A 247 -24.82 15.42 5.20
C PHE A 247 -25.13 14.76 6.55
N GLU A 248 -25.56 15.54 7.54
CA GLU A 248 -25.96 15.07 8.85
C GLU A 248 -27.17 14.12 8.77
N GLU A 249 -28.21 14.48 8.03
CA GLU A 249 -29.39 13.64 7.83
C GLU A 249 -29.03 12.30 7.18
N ASP A 250 -28.26 12.32 6.08
CA ASP A 250 -27.83 11.11 5.38
C ASP A 250 -26.97 10.22 6.30
N THR A 251 -26.07 10.83 7.08
CA THR A 251 -25.18 10.10 8.00
C THR A 251 -25.94 9.45 9.16
N LEU A 252 -26.92 10.14 9.73
CA LEU A 252 -27.75 9.61 10.82
C LEU A 252 -28.71 8.51 10.34
N LYS A 253 -29.21 8.59 9.11
CA LYS A 253 -29.98 7.50 8.48
C LYS A 253 -29.13 6.25 8.25
N GLU A 254 -27.88 6.43 7.82
CA GLU A 254 -26.92 5.33 7.68
C GLU A 254 -26.59 4.68 9.05
N GLU A 255 -26.43 5.46 10.11
CA GLU A 255 -26.18 4.92 11.45
C GLU A 255 -27.43 4.24 12.04
N GLY A 256 -28.60 4.85 11.91
CA GLY A 256 -29.86 4.27 12.40
C GLY A 256 -30.25 2.96 11.72
N SER A 257 -29.76 2.71 10.50
CA SER A 257 -29.91 1.44 9.79
C SER A 257 -28.80 0.42 10.10
N ALA A 258 -27.64 0.88 10.57
CA ALA A 258 -26.54 0.05 11.03
C ALA A 258 -26.69 -0.25 12.54
N SER A 259 -27.45 -1.29 12.89
CA SER A 259 -27.59 -1.77 14.27
C SER A 259 -26.23 -1.83 14.99
N HIS A 260 -26.13 -1.26 16.20
CA HIS A 260 -24.97 -1.38 17.10
C HIS A 260 -24.68 -2.86 17.40
N THR A 261 -23.96 -3.48 16.48
CA THR A 261 -23.72 -4.91 16.46
C THR A 261 -22.32 -5.13 17.03
N SER A 262 -22.23 -5.83 18.15
CA SER A 262 -20.93 -6.27 18.71
C SER A 262 -20.05 -6.88 17.61
N SER A 263 -18.74 -6.59 17.61
CA SER A 263 -17.78 -7.11 16.63
C SER A 263 -17.83 -8.64 16.52
N ILE A 264 -18.17 -9.34 17.61
CA ILE A 264 -18.35 -10.81 17.63
C ILE A 264 -19.60 -11.23 16.86
N LYS A 265 -20.68 -10.45 16.95
CA LYS A 265 -21.91 -10.69 16.20
C LYS A 265 -21.69 -10.39 14.72
N ILE A 266 -20.94 -9.34 14.36
CA ILE A 266 -20.55 -9.05 12.96
C ILE A 266 -19.77 -10.22 12.34
N ILE A 267 -18.79 -10.79 13.06
CA ILE A 267 -18.01 -11.94 12.56
C ILE A 267 -18.91 -13.16 12.37
N LYS A 268 -19.83 -13.44 13.31
CA LYS A 268 -20.80 -14.53 13.14
C LYS A 268 -21.70 -14.26 11.93
N ASP A 269 -22.26 -13.06 11.82
CA ASP A 269 -23.16 -12.66 10.74
C ASP A 269 -22.47 -12.79 9.38
N LEU A 270 -21.16 -12.53 9.27
CA LEU A 270 -20.38 -12.80 8.05
C LEU A 270 -20.52 -14.24 7.54
N PHE A 271 -20.60 -15.24 8.42
CA PHE A 271 -20.70 -16.66 8.05
C PHE A 271 -22.15 -17.13 7.86
N TYR A 272 -23.09 -16.57 8.63
CA TYR A 272 -24.50 -17.00 8.61
C TYR A 272 -25.34 -16.24 7.58
N GLU A 273 -25.11 -14.94 7.41
CA GLU A 273 -25.89 -14.13 6.47
C GLU A 273 -25.49 -14.40 5.02
N ARG A 274 -26.46 -14.83 4.22
CA ARG A 274 -26.23 -15.23 2.83
C ARG A 274 -25.62 -14.11 1.98
N HIS A 275 -26.02 -12.86 2.23
CA HIS A 275 -25.56 -11.72 1.46
C HIS A 275 -24.13 -11.28 1.84
N LEU A 276 -23.80 -11.24 3.15
CA LEU A 276 -22.43 -10.99 3.60
C LEU A 276 -21.49 -12.11 3.14
N ARG A 277 -21.89 -13.38 3.29
CA ARG A 277 -21.07 -14.52 2.84
C ARG A 277 -20.75 -14.45 1.35
N ARG A 278 -21.73 -14.08 0.52
CA ARG A 278 -21.50 -13.86 -0.92
C ARG A 278 -20.52 -12.71 -1.17
N ALA A 279 -20.62 -11.61 -0.42
CA ALA A 279 -19.70 -10.49 -0.54
C ALA A 279 -18.27 -10.87 -0.14
N ILE A 280 -18.08 -11.65 0.95
CA ILE A 280 -16.76 -12.17 1.35
C ILE A 280 -16.19 -13.06 0.26
N ILE A 281 -16.96 -14.05 -0.22
CA ILE A 281 -16.49 -14.98 -1.25
C ILE A 281 -16.06 -14.21 -2.50
N LEU A 282 -16.87 -13.24 -2.94
CA LEU A 282 -16.52 -12.37 -4.07
C LEU A 282 -15.25 -11.57 -3.79
N GLY A 283 -15.09 -11.02 -2.59
CA GLY A 283 -13.89 -10.29 -2.20
C GLY A 283 -12.63 -11.15 -2.18
N VAL A 284 -12.70 -12.34 -1.58
CA VAL A 284 -11.59 -13.31 -1.52
C VAL A 284 -11.21 -13.76 -2.92
N VAL A 285 -12.18 -14.16 -3.74
CA VAL A 285 -11.92 -14.58 -5.13
C VAL A 285 -11.33 -13.42 -5.93
N ALA A 286 -11.84 -12.21 -5.79
CA ALA A 286 -11.29 -11.03 -6.47
C ALA A 286 -9.86 -10.72 -6.04
N LEU A 287 -9.50 -10.94 -4.77
CA LEU A 287 -8.13 -10.75 -4.27
C LEU A 287 -7.15 -11.75 -4.90
N GLN A 288 -7.58 -13.00 -5.13
CA GLN A 288 -6.74 -14.04 -5.74
C GLN A 288 -6.48 -13.82 -7.24
N LEU A 289 -7.16 -12.87 -7.87
CA LEU A 289 -6.99 -12.56 -9.30
C LEU A 289 -5.82 -11.58 -9.58
N GLY A 290 -5.36 -10.83 -8.57
CA GLY A 290 -4.25 -9.86 -8.69
C GLY A 290 -2.78 -10.33 -8.64
N PRO A 291 -2.39 -11.58 -8.26
CA PRO A 291 -0.98 -11.87 -7.97
C PRO A 291 0.01 -11.93 -9.14
N GLY A 292 -0.41 -12.15 -10.39
CA GLY A 292 0.52 -12.73 -11.38
C GLY A 292 1.66 -11.84 -11.89
N VAL A 293 1.57 -10.50 -11.80
CA VAL A 293 2.71 -9.62 -12.14
C VAL A 293 3.69 -9.51 -10.97
N TRP A 294 3.20 -9.55 -9.73
CA TRP A 294 4.02 -9.46 -8.52
C TRP A 294 4.95 -10.67 -8.33
N SER A 295 4.56 -11.81 -8.89
CA SER A 295 5.32 -13.06 -8.85
C SER A 295 6.55 -13.06 -9.77
N ILE A 296 6.66 -12.15 -10.75
CA ILE A 296 7.82 -12.06 -11.64
C ILE A 296 8.92 -11.22 -10.98
N THR A 297 9.57 -11.83 -9.99
CA THR A 297 10.66 -11.21 -9.24
C THR A 297 11.99 -11.34 -9.98
N THR A 298 12.95 -10.48 -9.63
CA THR A 298 14.34 -10.61 -10.08
C THR A 298 14.90 -12.01 -9.77
N GLU A 299 14.54 -12.60 -8.62
CA GLU A 299 14.97 -13.96 -8.26
C GLU A 299 14.45 -15.04 -9.22
N LEU A 300 13.22 -14.93 -9.72
CA LEU A 300 12.70 -15.89 -10.70
C LEU A 300 13.48 -15.79 -12.03
N LEU A 301 13.79 -14.57 -12.46
CA LEU A 301 14.52 -14.33 -13.71
C LEU A 301 16.01 -14.70 -13.62
N LEU A 302 16.59 -14.71 -12.42
CA LEU A 302 17.96 -15.16 -12.18
C LEU A 302 18.19 -16.63 -12.57
N ALA A 303 17.13 -17.45 -12.64
CA ALA A 303 17.25 -18.84 -13.10
C ALA A 303 17.67 -18.96 -14.58
N HIS A 304 17.42 -17.93 -15.39
CA HIS A 304 17.65 -17.96 -16.85
C HIS A 304 18.53 -16.82 -17.35
N PHE A 305 18.71 -15.74 -16.57
CA PHE A 305 19.41 -14.53 -16.97
C PHE A 305 20.46 -14.11 -15.94
N SER A 306 21.47 -13.34 -16.38
CA SER A 306 22.41 -12.69 -15.46
C SER A 306 21.70 -11.66 -14.57
N LEU A 307 22.25 -11.39 -13.38
CA LEU A 307 21.67 -10.47 -12.39
C LEU A 307 21.27 -9.12 -12.99
N GLN A 308 22.15 -8.50 -13.77
CA GLN A 308 21.88 -7.21 -14.42
C GLN A 308 20.68 -7.28 -15.38
N LYS A 309 20.60 -8.34 -16.19
CA LYS A 309 19.48 -8.53 -17.14
C LYS A 309 18.18 -8.82 -16.40
N ALA A 310 18.22 -9.66 -15.36
CA ALA A 310 17.07 -9.99 -14.52
C ALA A 310 16.49 -8.75 -13.82
N GLN A 311 17.35 -7.89 -13.28
CA GLN A 311 16.96 -6.62 -12.64
C GLN A 311 16.27 -5.65 -13.63
N VAL A 312 16.85 -5.49 -14.82
CA VAL A 312 16.30 -4.62 -15.88
C VAL A 312 14.97 -5.16 -16.40
N PHE A 313 14.87 -6.46 -16.69
CA PHE A 313 13.63 -7.06 -17.18
C PHE A 313 12.51 -6.98 -16.15
N SER A 314 12.78 -7.28 -14.87
CA SER A 314 11.77 -7.14 -13.81
C SER A 314 11.27 -5.69 -13.70
N SER A 315 12.18 -4.71 -13.75
CA SER A 315 11.82 -3.29 -13.74
C SER A 315 11.00 -2.88 -14.97
N ALA A 316 11.34 -3.39 -16.16
CA ALA A 316 10.61 -3.12 -17.40
C ALA A 316 9.19 -3.70 -17.39
N LEU A 317 9.02 -4.93 -16.87
CA LEU A 317 7.70 -5.57 -16.71
C LEU A 317 6.83 -4.80 -15.69
N PHE A 318 7.41 -4.32 -14.59
CA PHE A 318 6.67 -3.44 -13.69
C PHE A 318 6.36 -2.08 -14.30
N GLY A 319 7.24 -1.57 -15.18
CA GLY A 319 7.03 -0.36 -15.96
C GLY A 319 5.81 -0.48 -16.88
N SER A 320 5.66 -1.61 -17.57
CA SER A 320 4.48 -1.87 -18.41
C SER A 320 3.20 -2.00 -17.59
N ASN A 321 3.26 -2.62 -16.40
CA ASN A 321 2.14 -2.68 -15.46
C ASN A 321 1.74 -1.27 -14.97
N PHE A 322 2.70 -0.41 -14.65
CA PHE A 322 2.42 0.98 -14.28
C PHE A 322 1.77 1.75 -15.45
N ALA A 323 2.31 1.64 -16.67
CA ALA A 323 1.75 2.26 -17.86
C ALA A 323 0.30 1.80 -18.13
N ALA A 324 0.04 0.49 -18.01
CA ALA A 324 -1.30 -0.09 -18.13
C ALA A 324 -2.24 0.47 -17.05
N GLY A 325 -1.77 0.63 -15.81
CA GLY A 325 -2.51 1.25 -14.72
C GLY A 325 -2.91 2.70 -15.02
N CYS A 326 -2.00 3.50 -15.59
CA CYS A 326 -2.29 4.86 -16.04
C CYS A 326 -3.37 4.91 -17.13
N CYS A 327 -3.32 4.00 -18.11
CA CYS A 327 -4.38 3.87 -19.12
C CYS A 327 -5.73 3.52 -18.48
N GLY A 328 -5.73 2.67 -17.46
CA GLY A 328 -6.93 2.29 -16.71
C GLY A 328 -7.69 3.46 -16.05
N ILE A 329 -7.00 4.57 -15.70
CA ILE A 329 -7.62 5.79 -15.13
C ILE A 329 -8.69 6.32 -16.09
N PHE A 330 -8.41 6.29 -17.38
CA PHE A 330 -9.31 6.79 -18.42
C PHE A 330 -10.41 5.77 -18.71
N THR A 331 -10.04 4.49 -18.81
CA THR A 331 -10.98 3.41 -19.17
C THR A 331 -12.07 3.18 -18.11
N ILE A 332 -11.77 3.33 -16.82
CA ILE A 332 -12.74 3.06 -15.74
C ILE A 332 -13.96 4.00 -15.76
N LYS A 333 -13.87 5.15 -16.44
CA LYS A 333 -14.98 6.08 -16.62
C LYS A 333 -15.97 5.63 -17.68
N TYR A 334 -15.51 4.88 -18.68
CA TYR A 334 -16.31 4.51 -19.86
C TYR A 334 -16.73 3.04 -19.85
N VAL A 335 -15.99 2.17 -19.16
CA VAL A 335 -16.23 0.73 -19.13
C VAL A 335 -16.74 0.30 -17.77
N SER A 336 -17.80 -0.52 -17.76
CA SER A 336 -18.32 -1.12 -16.53
C SER A 336 -17.22 -1.92 -15.80
N ARG A 337 -17.09 -1.71 -14.49
CA ARG A 337 -16.11 -2.39 -13.62
C ARG A 337 -16.18 -3.91 -13.73
N ARG A 338 -17.39 -4.48 -13.88
CA ARG A 338 -17.60 -5.93 -14.03
C ARG A 338 -16.98 -6.44 -15.34
N LYS A 339 -17.20 -5.73 -16.45
CA LYS A 339 -16.62 -6.11 -17.75
C LYS A 339 -15.10 -6.03 -17.71
N LEU A 340 -14.56 -4.95 -17.13
CA LEU A 340 -13.13 -4.77 -17.00
C LEU A 340 -12.49 -5.90 -16.19
N LEU A 341 -13.10 -6.29 -15.06
CA LEU A 341 -12.63 -7.40 -14.23
C LEU A 341 -12.59 -8.72 -15.00
N PHE A 342 -13.64 -9.11 -15.71
CA PHE A 342 -13.64 -10.39 -16.44
C PHE A 342 -12.67 -10.41 -17.62
N VAL A 343 -12.60 -9.33 -18.40
CA VAL A 343 -11.74 -9.27 -19.59
C VAL A 343 -10.25 -9.29 -19.19
N THR A 344 -9.85 -8.42 -18.26
CA THR A 344 -8.45 -8.33 -17.84
C THR A 344 -7.97 -9.60 -17.16
N ASN A 345 -8.80 -10.23 -16.33
CA ASN A 345 -8.45 -11.51 -15.71
C ASN A 345 -8.44 -12.67 -16.70
N GLY A 346 -9.32 -12.67 -17.70
CA GLY A 346 -9.26 -13.64 -18.79
C GLY A 346 -7.91 -13.58 -19.52
N ILE A 347 -7.47 -12.37 -19.90
CA ILE A 347 -6.17 -12.14 -20.52
C ILE A 347 -5.03 -12.62 -19.61
N HIS A 348 -5.09 -12.28 -18.32
CA HIS A 348 -4.07 -12.65 -17.34
C HIS A 348 -3.95 -14.17 -17.14
N ILE A 349 -5.08 -14.89 -17.06
CA ILE A 349 -5.07 -16.36 -16.95
C ILE A 349 -4.49 -16.99 -18.22
N MET A 350 -4.85 -16.44 -19.40
CA MET A 350 -4.29 -16.90 -20.67
C MET A 350 -2.78 -16.65 -20.76
N SER A 351 -2.29 -15.49 -20.31
CA SER A 351 -0.86 -15.19 -20.32
C SER A 351 -0.08 -16.08 -19.36
N LEU A 352 -0.62 -16.35 -18.18
CA LEU A 352 0.00 -17.26 -17.21
C LEU A 352 0.04 -18.70 -17.74
N ALA A 353 -1.04 -19.17 -18.35
CA ALA A 353 -1.08 -20.47 -19.00
C ALA A 353 -0.05 -20.56 -20.13
N ALA A 354 0.05 -19.53 -20.97
CA ALA A 354 1.07 -19.45 -22.01
C ALA A 354 2.49 -19.51 -21.45
N TYR A 355 2.80 -18.70 -20.42
CA TYR A 355 4.11 -18.72 -19.75
C TYR A 355 4.48 -20.11 -19.22
N ILE A 356 3.58 -20.77 -18.49
CA ILE A 356 3.82 -22.12 -17.98
C ILE A 356 4.05 -23.11 -19.12
N THR A 357 3.28 -22.99 -20.21
CA THR A 357 3.42 -23.90 -21.36
C THR A 357 4.78 -23.71 -22.05
N PHE A 358 5.20 -22.46 -22.27
CA PHE A 358 6.49 -22.14 -22.87
C PHE A 358 7.67 -22.53 -21.97
N ASP A 359 7.58 -22.31 -20.67
CA ASP A 359 8.59 -22.74 -19.69
C ASP A 359 8.78 -24.26 -19.73
N ARG A 360 7.68 -25.03 -19.71
CA ARG A 360 7.74 -26.49 -19.82
C ARG A 360 8.28 -26.96 -21.16
N LEU A 361 7.93 -26.29 -22.26
CA LEU A 361 8.49 -26.58 -23.58
C LEU A 361 9.99 -26.28 -23.66
N ALA A 362 10.46 -25.18 -23.06
CA ALA A 362 11.88 -24.82 -23.02
C ALA A 362 12.71 -25.89 -22.29
N VAL A 363 12.20 -26.40 -21.16
CA VAL A 363 12.83 -27.50 -20.41
C VAL A 363 12.84 -28.81 -21.21
N LEU A 364 11.73 -29.16 -21.88
CA LEU A 364 11.61 -30.39 -22.65
C LEU A 364 12.46 -30.39 -23.93
N CYS A 365 12.63 -29.24 -24.57
CA CYS A 365 13.33 -29.13 -25.84
C CYS A 365 14.83 -28.84 -25.72
N ASN A 366 15.39 -28.70 -24.50
CA ASN A 366 16.80 -28.29 -24.28
C ASN A 366 17.19 -27.04 -25.12
N LEU A 367 16.21 -26.20 -25.44
CA LEU A 367 16.37 -25.11 -26.38
C LEU A 367 16.67 -23.84 -25.58
N CYS A 368 17.90 -23.37 -25.74
CA CYS A 368 18.40 -22.06 -25.31
C CYS A 368 17.64 -20.95 -26.06
N LEU A 369 16.36 -20.74 -25.72
CA LEU A 369 15.45 -19.78 -26.34
C LEU A 369 15.14 -18.66 -25.33
N ALA A 370 16.19 -17.99 -24.85
CA ALA A 370 16.08 -16.89 -23.90
C ALA A 370 15.70 -15.54 -24.53
N THR A 371 15.17 -15.48 -25.76
CA THR A 371 15.08 -14.19 -26.48
C THR A 371 13.80 -13.88 -27.25
N VAL A 372 12.77 -14.74 -27.31
CA VAL A 372 11.68 -14.51 -28.30
C VAL A 372 10.29 -14.27 -27.71
N VAL A 373 10.05 -14.39 -26.40
CA VAL A 373 8.71 -14.13 -25.85
C VAL A 373 8.79 -13.34 -24.55
N CYS A 374 9.05 -12.04 -24.65
CA CYS A 374 8.69 -11.03 -23.66
C CYS A 374 8.26 -9.76 -24.39
#